data_AF-A0A5D3YL19-F1
#
_entry.id   AF-A0A5D3YL19-F1
#
_cell.length_a   1.000
_cell.length_b   1.000
_cell.length_c   1.000
_cell.angle_alpha   90.00
_cell.angle_beta   90.00
_cell.angle_gamma   90.00
#
_symmetry.space_group_name_H-M   'P 1'
#
loop_
_entity.id
_entity.type
_entity.pdbx_description
1 polymer ?
#
loop_
_entity_poly.entity_id
_entity_poly.type
_entity_poly.pdbx_seq_one_letter_code
_entity_poly.pdbx_strand_id
1 'polypeptide(L)'
;MKAIESNQRLGLALSGGGFRASFYHIGVLARMAEFGMLKHVESLSTVSGGSIVGAAYYLLLKDLLESKTDHEITDSDYIEIVQKLEKHFLSAIQKNLRMRTFANPLKNIRMSMPNYSRSDTIGELYEYYIYRPLINAGNRRIRMSDLLIQPKGVKQPFHPWDAVNGNPKRKHKVPVLMINATSLNSGHNWYFTAMSMGEVPPRDLTFRDIDKKDRYRRMNYDEIDEASTGRKPYFLLGNAVAASAGVPGLFPPMAISNLYKDRRVQLVDGGVYDNQGVASLLDPDCVCSDFILSDASGQIEAINKPRTDLLPILSLTTSILLRRVREEVVNNLIKTRGKRVAYFHLTRGLSARKIDWAPSDKIEIEADSLTSQFDVSEEAQRALSKIRTDLDSFTDVEAGCLEADGYQMSKPELLKLKPYVSSQPLQANWQFSQYQPMLKAGDPEILNQLEQGRYRIFKPLMYVIKGATGMMQSLGLILVSLPVMLSLVLIFFLVHYFLESMLDINIWKIISDPKSFQQFMFDMAPALYLFLVVVILSKIADLLLKGTGKWITIFYKILKSPMKFITGLFTRLIFPLIFAIPIIIYLHTVDRYFIRTMGK
;
A
#
# COMPACT_ATOMS: atom_id res chain seq x y z
N MET A 1 -30.88 -5.97 -20.58
CA MET A 1 -30.41 -4.84 -19.75
C MET A 1 -31.56 -4.03 -19.09
N LYS A 2 -32.70 -4.64 -18.72
CA LYS A 2 -33.90 -3.91 -18.24
C LYS A 2 -34.28 -4.15 -16.77
N ALA A 3 -33.35 -4.62 -15.92
CA ALA A 3 -33.61 -4.96 -14.51
C ALA A 3 -32.68 -4.26 -13.49
N ILE A 4 -31.86 -3.29 -13.89
CA ILE A 4 -30.88 -2.60 -13.01
C ILE A 4 -31.39 -1.21 -12.58
N GLU A 5 -32.65 -0.85 -12.85
CA GLU A 5 -33.15 0.51 -12.56
C GLU A 5 -33.66 0.73 -11.12
N SER A 6 -33.74 -0.29 -10.26
CA SER A 6 -34.42 -0.15 -8.96
C SER A 6 -33.55 -0.18 -7.69
N ASN A 7 -32.22 -0.29 -7.76
CA ASN A 7 -31.39 -0.21 -6.54
C ASN A 7 -30.17 0.68 -6.76
N GLN A 8 -30.31 1.94 -6.34
CA GLN A 8 -29.17 2.84 -6.21
C GLN A 8 -28.23 2.28 -5.13
N ARG A 9 -26.99 1.98 -5.50
CA ARG A 9 -25.97 1.41 -4.60
C ARG A 9 -24.75 2.33 -4.59
N LEU A 10 -24.37 2.75 -3.38
CA LEU A 10 -23.20 3.58 -3.15
C LEU A 10 -21.95 2.72 -2.96
N GLY A 11 -20.99 2.90 -3.87
CA GLY A 11 -19.65 2.34 -3.76
C GLY A 11 -18.66 3.37 -3.21
N LEU A 12 -17.84 2.96 -2.25
CA LEU A 12 -16.70 3.72 -1.74
C LEU A 12 -15.40 3.05 -2.21
N ALA A 13 -14.55 3.80 -2.89
CA ALA A 13 -13.19 3.39 -3.21
C ALA A 13 -12.17 4.18 -2.37
N LEU A 14 -11.27 3.44 -1.71
CA LEU A 14 -10.12 3.99 -0.99
C LEU A 14 -8.84 3.49 -1.67
N SER A 15 -8.14 4.38 -2.38
CA SER A 15 -6.93 4.02 -3.13
C SER A 15 -5.74 4.93 -2.83
N GLY A 16 -4.53 4.45 -3.18
CA GLY A 16 -3.28 5.17 -2.98
C GLY A 16 -2.28 4.40 -2.11
N GLY A 17 -1.00 4.75 -2.25
CA GLY A 17 0.11 3.95 -1.69
C GLY A 17 0.50 4.29 -0.25
N GLY A 18 0.79 3.24 0.52
CA GLY A 18 1.40 3.33 1.85
C GLY A 18 0.54 4.03 2.91
N PHE A 19 1.14 4.36 4.06
CA PHE A 19 0.37 4.97 5.16
C PHE A 19 -0.05 6.41 4.90
N ARG A 20 0.60 7.11 3.95
CA ARG A 20 0.16 8.43 3.50
C ARG A 20 -1.30 8.39 3.02
N ALA A 21 -1.63 7.41 2.20
CA ALA A 21 -3.00 7.20 1.73
C ALA A 21 -3.91 6.80 2.88
N SER A 22 -3.44 5.93 3.79
CA SER A 22 -4.21 5.51 4.96
C SER A 22 -4.67 6.69 5.83
N PHE A 23 -3.77 7.62 6.19
CA PHE A 23 -4.10 8.80 6.99
C PHE A 23 -5.03 9.76 6.24
N TYR A 24 -4.77 10.02 4.96
CA TYR A 24 -5.68 10.80 4.12
C TYR A 24 -7.12 10.25 4.15
N HIS A 25 -7.26 8.92 4.04
CA HIS A 25 -8.58 8.27 4.06
C HIS A 25 -9.28 8.33 5.42
N ILE A 26 -8.56 8.39 6.54
CA ILE A 26 -9.17 8.60 7.87
C ILE A 26 -9.91 9.94 7.89
N GLY A 27 -9.31 11.00 7.36
CA GLY A 27 -9.96 12.30 7.19
C GLY A 27 -11.21 12.27 6.33
N VAL A 28 -11.15 11.52 5.23
CA VAL A 28 -12.30 11.34 4.32
C VAL A 28 -13.43 10.58 5.01
N LEU A 29 -13.11 9.50 5.75
CA LEU A 29 -14.08 8.75 6.55
C LEU A 29 -14.69 9.63 7.64
N ALA A 30 -13.91 10.50 8.27
CA ALA A 30 -14.40 11.47 9.26
C ALA A 30 -15.43 12.44 8.65
N ARG A 31 -15.15 12.99 7.46
CA ARG A 31 -16.11 13.85 6.75
C ARG A 31 -17.38 13.09 6.35
N MET A 32 -17.23 11.86 5.87
CA MET A 32 -18.37 11.01 5.53
C MET A 32 -19.22 10.65 6.77
N ALA A 33 -18.60 10.48 7.94
CA ALA A 33 -19.30 10.22 9.20
C ALA A 33 -20.17 11.43 9.60
N GLU A 34 -19.61 12.64 9.58
CA GLU A 34 -20.35 13.89 9.87
C GLU A 34 -21.54 14.11 8.94
N PHE A 35 -21.38 13.79 7.66
CA PHE A 35 -22.45 13.87 6.68
C PHE A 35 -23.45 12.71 6.73
N GLY A 36 -23.26 11.73 7.63
CA GLY A 36 -24.11 10.55 7.74
C GLY A 36 -24.03 9.62 6.52
N MET A 37 -22.99 9.74 5.69
CA MET A 37 -22.86 9.00 4.43
C MET A 37 -22.40 7.56 4.63
N LEU A 38 -21.65 7.27 5.70
CA LEU A 38 -21.06 5.93 5.93
C LEU A 38 -22.10 4.82 6.05
N LYS A 39 -23.29 5.10 6.60
CA LYS A 39 -24.38 4.11 6.72
C LYS A 39 -24.96 3.66 5.38
N HIS A 40 -24.71 4.40 4.30
CA HIS A 40 -25.23 4.13 2.97
C HIS A 40 -24.29 3.31 2.09
N VAL A 41 -23.03 3.11 2.52
CA VAL A 41 -22.03 2.38 1.73
C VAL A 41 -22.38 0.90 1.65
N GLU A 42 -22.56 0.38 0.44
CA GLU A 42 -22.86 -1.04 0.18
C GLU A 42 -21.67 -1.82 -0.37
N SER A 43 -20.69 -1.12 -0.95
CA SER A 43 -19.50 -1.72 -1.52
C SER A 43 -18.28 -0.90 -1.09
N LEU A 44 -17.29 -1.55 -0.49
CA LEU A 44 -16.03 -0.92 -0.09
C LEU A 44 -14.88 -1.55 -0.88
N SER A 45 -14.42 -0.86 -1.91
CA SER A 45 -13.27 -1.25 -2.73
C SER A 45 -12.01 -0.59 -2.20
N THR A 46 -10.95 -1.37 -2.01
CA THR A 46 -9.71 -0.87 -1.42
C THR A 46 -8.48 -1.29 -2.22
N VAL A 47 -7.51 -0.39 -2.31
CA VAL A 47 -6.24 -0.61 -3.03
C VAL A 47 -5.08 -0.10 -2.20
N SER A 48 -4.02 -0.90 -2.08
CA SER A 48 -2.76 -0.52 -1.45
C SER A 48 -2.92 0.00 -0.01
N GLY A 49 -2.47 1.22 0.30
CA GLY A 49 -2.64 1.87 1.60
C GLY A 49 -4.12 2.03 2.01
N GLY A 50 -5.01 2.16 1.03
CA GLY A 50 -6.46 2.11 1.25
C GLY A 50 -6.96 0.76 1.78
N SER A 51 -6.31 -0.36 1.41
CA SER A 51 -6.65 -1.68 1.97
C SER A 51 -6.22 -1.83 3.41
N ILE A 52 -5.13 -1.16 3.82
CA ILE A 52 -4.65 -1.22 5.20
C ILE A 52 -5.67 -0.59 6.15
N VAL A 53 -6.07 0.66 5.87
CA VAL A 53 -7.05 1.41 6.67
C VAL A 53 -8.47 0.90 6.45
N GLY A 54 -8.84 0.53 5.23
CA GLY A 54 -10.17 0.04 4.90
C GLY A 54 -10.51 -1.26 5.62
N ALA A 55 -9.54 -2.18 5.78
CA ALA A 55 -9.73 -3.37 6.61
C ALA A 55 -9.89 -3.02 8.11
N ALA A 56 -9.14 -2.04 8.62
CA ALA A 56 -9.28 -1.59 10.01
C ALA A 56 -10.66 -0.96 10.28
N TYR A 57 -11.11 -0.08 9.39
CA TYR A 57 -12.46 0.49 9.42
C TYR A 57 -13.53 -0.59 9.36
N TYR A 58 -13.40 -1.55 8.43
CA TYR A 58 -14.37 -2.63 8.26
C TYR A 58 -14.54 -3.50 9.51
N LEU A 59 -13.44 -3.78 10.23
CA LEU A 59 -13.49 -4.53 11.49
C LEU A 59 -14.26 -3.79 12.58
N LEU A 60 -14.09 -2.47 12.68
CA LEU A 60 -14.85 -1.63 13.61
C LEU A 60 -16.33 -1.53 13.22
N LEU A 61 -16.61 -1.40 11.91
CA LEU A 61 -17.97 -1.40 11.39
C LEU A 61 -18.69 -2.73 11.65
N LYS A 62 -17.98 -3.86 11.48
CA LYS A 62 -18.50 -5.18 11.83
C LYS A 62 -18.91 -5.24 13.30
N ASP A 63 -18.02 -4.84 14.21
CA ASP A 63 -18.32 -4.81 15.65
C ASP A 63 -19.57 -3.97 15.97
N LEU A 64 -19.71 -2.80 15.34
CA LEU A 64 -20.91 -1.96 15.46
C LEU A 64 -22.19 -2.67 14.97
N LEU A 65 -22.17 -3.23 13.76
CA LEU A 65 -23.34 -3.88 13.14
C LEU A 65 -23.76 -5.18 13.84
N GLU A 66 -22.82 -5.86 14.52
CA GLU A 66 -23.08 -7.10 15.25
C GLU A 66 -23.43 -6.87 16.73
N SER A 67 -23.07 -5.71 17.29
CA SER A 67 -23.36 -5.35 18.68
C SER A 67 -24.70 -4.64 18.86
N LYS A 68 -25.09 -3.78 17.91
CA LYS A 68 -26.33 -2.97 17.97
C LYS A 68 -27.32 -3.36 16.87
N THR A 69 -28.62 -3.35 17.19
CA THR A 69 -29.68 -3.55 16.20
C THR A 69 -29.78 -2.37 15.24
N ASP A 70 -30.37 -2.57 14.05
CA ASP A 70 -30.44 -1.54 13.00
C ASP A 70 -31.15 -0.25 13.46
N HIS A 71 -32.04 -0.33 14.45
CA HIS A 71 -32.75 0.82 15.02
C HIS A 71 -31.95 1.57 16.10
N GLU A 72 -31.02 0.88 16.77
CA GLU A 72 -30.18 1.46 17.82
C GLU A 72 -28.96 2.20 17.26
N ILE A 73 -28.57 1.92 16.01
CA ILE A 73 -27.43 2.57 15.37
C ILE A 73 -27.81 4.00 14.95
N THR A 74 -26.90 4.92 15.23
CA THR A 74 -27.01 6.35 14.95
C THR A 74 -25.80 6.84 14.15
N ASP A 75 -25.86 8.07 13.63
CA ASP A 75 -24.72 8.68 12.95
C ASP A 75 -23.55 8.99 13.92
N SER A 76 -23.84 9.14 15.22
CA SER A 76 -22.82 9.30 16.28
C SER A 76 -21.94 8.05 16.40
N ASP A 77 -22.51 6.86 16.23
CA ASP A 77 -21.75 5.61 16.27
C ASP A 77 -20.68 5.55 15.17
N TYR A 78 -20.99 6.09 13.98
CA TYR A 78 -20.03 6.17 12.90
C TYR A 78 -18.89 7.16 13.20
N ILE A 79 -19.19 8.26 13.90
CA ILE A 79 -18.17 9.19 14.38
C ILE A 79 -17.26 8.49 15.39
N GLU A 80 -17.84 7.78 16.37
CA GLU A 80 -17.09 7.08 17.42
C GLU A 80 -16.13 6.03 16.85
N ILE A 81 -16.57 5.21 15.88
CA ILE A 81 -15.68 4.23 15.25
C ILE A 81 -14.55 4.90 14.45
N VAL A 82 -14.78 6.05 13.81
CA VAL A 82 -13.74 6.77 13.09
C VAL A 82 -12.75 7.45 14.05
N GLN A 83 -13.22 8.00 15.18
CA GLN A 83 -12.34 8.53 16.24
C GLN A 83 -11.47 7.42 16.86
N LYS A 84 -12.05 6.24 17.09
CA LYS A 84 -11.29 5.05 17.53
C LYS A 84 -10.25 4.64 16.49
N LEU A 85 -10.59 4.70 15.21
CA LEU A 85 -9.68 4.40 14.11
C LEU A 85 -8.52 5.41 14.05
N GLU A 86 -8.79 6.71 14.02
CA GLU A 86 -7.80 7.82 14.02
C GLU A 86 -6.74 7.58 15.10
N LYS A 87 -7.18 7.48 16.36
CA LYS A 87 -6.28 7.31 17.52
C LYS A 87 -5.46 6.02 17.46
N HIS A 88 -6.11 4.89 17.17
CA HIS A 88 -5.44 3.59 17.18
C HIS A 88 -4.46 3.44 16.02
N PHE A 89 -4.86 3.89 14.83
CA PHE A 89 -4.09 3.70 13.61
C PHE A 89 -2.75 4.43 13.70
N LEU A 90 -2.73 5.69 14.14
CA LEU A 90 -1.49 6.44 14.38
C LEU A 90 -0.56 5.71 15.35
N SER A 91 -1.10 5.25 16.49
CA SER A 91 -0.32 4.51 17.50
C SER A 91 0.31 3.23 16.96
N ALA A 92 -0.42 2.52 16.07
CA ALA A 92 0.06 1.31 15.42
C ALA A 92 1.14 1.61 14.38
N ILE A 93 0.98 2.65 13.56
CA ILE A 93 1.95 3.03 12.52
C ILE A 93 3.25 3.56 13.12
N GLN A 94 3.18 4.27 14.25
CA GLN A 94 4.34 4.72 15.03
C GLN A 94 5.19 3.56 15.60
N LYS A 95 4.78 2.30 15.44
CA LYS A 95 5.63 1.13 15.71
C LYS A 95 6.61 0.81 14.59
N ASN A 96 6.55 1.50 13.44
CA ASN A 96 7.41 1.34 12.28
C ASN A 96 7.39 -0.10 11.72
N LEU A 97 6.25 -0.46 11.12
CA LEU A 97 5.96 -1.83 10.67
C LEU A 97 6.93 -2.30 9.57
N ARG A 98 7.36 -1.39 8.68
CA ARG A 98 8.39 -1.71 7.68
C ARG A 98 9.69 -2.17 8.34
N MET A 99 10.26 -1.38 9.25
CA MET A 99 11.53 -1.75 9.88
C MET A 99 11.38 -3.04 10.71
N ARG A 100 10.22 -3.24 11.37
CA ARG A 100 9.90 -4.50 12.07
C ARG A 100 9.84 -5.72 11.18
N THR A 101 9.55 -5.57 9.88
CA THR A 101 9.58 -6.68 8.92
C THR A 101 10.98 -7.27 8.81
N PHE A 102 12.02 -6.45 8.99
CA PHE A 102 13.43 -6.86 8.92
C PHE A 102 14.02 -7.20 10.29
N ALA A 103 13.30 -6.93 11.39
CA ALA A 103 13.82 -7.06 12.75
C ALA A 103 13.81 -8.50 13.29
N ASN A 104 13.05 -9.44 12.69
CA ASN A 104 12.92 -10.80 13.21
C ASN A 104 13.84 -11.78 12.44
N PRO A 105 14.95 -12.22 13.04
CA PRO A 105 15.92 -13.07 12.35
C PRO A 105 15.34 -14.43 11.94
N LEU A 106 14.51 -15.05 12.78
CA LEU A 106 13.90 -16.36 12.48
C LEU A 106 12.92 -16.28 11.31
N LYS A 107 12.10 -15.23 11.25
CA LYS A 107 11.20 -15.00 10.12
C LYS A 107 11.99 -14.70 8.85
N ASN A 108 13.05 -13.89 8.95
CA ASN A 108 13.90 -13.62 7.81
C ASN A 108 14.55 -14.89 7.24
N ILE A 109 14.97 -15.83 8.10
CA ILE A 109 15.48 -17.13 7.68
C ILE A 109 14.39 -17.96 7.01
N ARG A 110 13.17 -17.95 7.56
CA ARG A 110 12.00 -18.63 6.98
C ARG A 110 11.65 -18.13 5.58
N MET A 111 11.99 -16.89 5.22
CA MET A 111 11.82 -16.35 3.86
C MET A 111 12.67 -17.05 2.79
N SER A 112 13.56 -17.97 3.18
CA SER A 112 14.23 -18.90 2.26
C SER A 112 13.28 -19.92 1.63
N MET A 113 12.11 -20.15 2.24
CA MET A 113 11.08 -21.08 1.76
C MET A 113 10.25 -20.46 0.63
N PRO A 114 9.79 -21.26 -0.34
CA PRO A 114 9.01 -20.74 -1.47
C PRO A 114 7.67 -20.14 -1.05
N ASN A 115 7.06 -20.55 0.06
CA ASN A 115 5.70 -20.15 0.46
C ASN A 115 5.66 -19.15 1.63
N TYR A 116 6.79 -18.51 1.94
CA TYR A 116 6.86 -17.48 2.97
C TYR A 116 7.83 -16.40 2.54
N SER A 117 7.43 -15.14 2.67
CA SER A 117 8.15 -14.00 2.14
C SER A 117 8.00 -12.78 3.05
N ARG A 118 8.66 -11.66 2.70
CA ARG A 118 8.47 -10.39 3.41
C ARG A 118 7.03 -9.90 3.36
N SER A 119 6.28 -10.28 2.33
CA SER A 119 4.87 -9.95 2.17
C SER A 119 4.00 -10.69 3.19
N ASP A 120 4.35 -11.92 3.53
CA ASP A 120 3.70 -12.65 4.63
C ASP A 120 4.02 -12.01 5.98
N THR A 121 5.28 -11.65 6.22
CA THR A 121 5.68 -11.01 7.49
C THR A 121 5.03 -9.64 7.70
N ILE A 122 4.96 -8.78 6.68
CA ILE A 122 4.26 -7.49 6.82
C ILE A 122 2.76 -7.70 7.04
N GLY A 123 2.14 -8.70 6.40
CA GLY A 123 0.75 -9.09 6.65
C GLY A 123 0.50 -9.51 8.10
N GLU A 124 1.39 -10.32 8.68
CA GLU A 124 1.34 -10.68 10.10
C GLU A 124 1.49 -9.46 11.02
N LEU A 125 2.30 -8.47 10.64
CA LEU A 125 2.50 -7.24 11.41
C LEU A 125 1.26 -6.33 11.34
N TYR A 126 0.59 -6.25 10.18
CA TYR A 126 -0.71 -5.56 10.08
C TYR A 126 -1.74 -6.18 11.01
N GLU A 127 -1.87 -7.52 11.00
CA GLU A 127 -2.77 -8.19 11.94
C GLU A 127 -2.40 -7.90 13.39
N TYR A 128 -1.13 -8.03 13.75
CA TYR A 128 -0.69 -7.91 15.13
C TYR A 128 -0.85 -6.50 15.70
N TYR A 129 -0.41 -5.47 14.96
CA TYR A 129 -0.39 -4.09 15.47
C TYR A 129 -1.66 -3.31 15.15
N ILE A 130 -2.31 -3.57 14.01
CA ILE A 130 -3.48 -2.81 13.57
C ILE A 130 -4.76 -3.56 13.92
N TYR A 131 -4.95 -4.79 13.41
CA TYR A 131 -6.27 -5.41 13.38
C TYR A 131 -6.70 -6.11 14.67
N ARG A 132 -5.85 -6.97 15.24
CA ARG A 132 -6.21 -7.74 16.45
C ARG A 132 -6.54 -6.87 17.66
N PRO A 133 -5.84 -5.74 17.90
CA PRO A 133 -6.20 -4.85 19.00
C PRO A 133 -7.57 -4.18 18.82
N LEU A 134 -8.02 -3.94 17.57
CA LEU A 134 -9.32 -3.29 17.32
C LEU A 134 -10.52 -4.15 17.74
N ILE A 135 -10.38 -5.47 17.60
CA ILE A 135 -11.41 -6.48 17.87
C ILE A 135 -11.08 -7.40 19.06
N ASN A 136 -10.05 -7.09 19.83
CA ASN A 136 -9.58 -7.88 20.98
C ASN A 136 -9.35 -9.38 20.67
N ALA A 137 -8.83 -9.72 19.49
CA ALA A 137 -8.66 -11.10 19.04
C ALA A 137 -7.47 -11.86 19.70
N GLY A 138 -6.71 -11.19 20.58
CA GLY A 138 -5.52 -11.78 21.23
C GLY A 138 -4.51 -12.29 20.20
N ASN A 139 -4.13 -13.57 20.32
CA ASN A 139 -3.19 -14.22 19.40
C ASN A 139 -3.86 -14.90 18.18
N ARG A 140 -5.20 -14.91 18.11
CA ARG A 140 -5.92 -15.53 16.99
C ARG A 140 -5.67 -14.73 15.71
N ARG A 141 -5.31 -15.45 14.64
CA ARG A 141 -5.21 -14.88 13.28
C ARG A 141 -6.59 -14.64 12.70
N ILE A 142 -6.74 -13.57 11.93
CA ILE A 142 -8.02 -13.16 11.37
C ILE A 142 -8.16 -13.75 9.97
N ARG A 143 -9.18 -14.58 9.76
CA ARG A 143 -9.49 -15.15 8.44
C ARG A 143 -10.33 -14.17 7.65
N MET A 144 -10.24 -14.18 6.33
CA MET A 144 -11.17 -13.45 5.46
C MET A 144 -12.63 -13.84 5.76
N SER A 145 -12.90 -15.11 6.04
CA SER A 145 -14.23 -15.60 6.46
C SER A 145 -14.72 -15.04 7.79
N ASP A 146 -13.81 -14.60 8.68
CA ASP A 146 -14.20 -13.96 9.94
C ASP A 146 -14.81 -12.55 9.69
N LEU A 147 -14.68 -12.01 8.48
CA LEU A 147 -15.23 -10.71 8.09
C LEU A 147 -16.70 -10.75 7.68
N LEU A 148 -17.32 -11.93 7.56
CA LEU A 148 -18.76 -12.01 7.33
C LEU A 148 -19.51 -11.30 8.46
N ILE A 149 -20.38 -10.35 8.11
CA ILE A 149 -21.15 -9.57 9.09
C ILE A 149 -22.53 -10.21 9.25
N GLN A 150 -22.88 -10.56 10.49
CA GLN A 150 -24.20 -11.04 10.87
C GLN A 150 -24.89 -9.98 11.73
N PRO A 151 -25.72 -9.09 11.15
CA PRO A 151 -26.28 -7.98 11.89
C PRO A 151 -27.09 -8.41 13.11
N LYS A 152 -26.97 -7.66 14.21
CA LYS A 152 -27.67 -7.98 15.47
C LYS A 152 -29.18 -8.11 15.23
N GLY A 153 -29.75 -9.21 15.72
CA GLY A 153 -31.19 -9.50 15.61
C GLY A 153 -31.60 -10.28 14.36
N VAL A 154 -30.73 -10.45 13.37
CA VAL A 154 -30.99 -11.30 12.20
C VAL A 154 -30.61 -12.75 12.54
N LYS A 155 -31.59 -13.66 12.52
CA LYS A 155 -31.39 -15.08 12.92
C LYS A 155 -30.86 -15.97 11.80
N GLN A 156 -31.25 -15.71 10.56
CA GLN A 156 -30.80 -16.47 9.39
C GLN A 156 -29.47 -15.92 8.85
N PRO A 157 -28.70 -16.72 8.08
CA PRO A 157 -27.49 -16.23 7.43
C PRO A 157 -27.77 -14.97 6.62
N PHE A 158 -27.04 -13.90 6.91
CA PHE A 158 -27.24 -12.61 6.25
C PHE A 158 -26.41 -12.53 4.95
N HIS A 159 -27.06 -12.11 3.86
CA HIS A 159 -26.39 -11.79 2.60
C HIS A 159 -26.78 -10.36 2.18
N PRO A 160 -25.80 -9.44 1.95
CA PRO A 160 -26.09 -8.04 1.65
C PRO A 160 -27.04 -7.84 0.46
N TRP A 161 -26.95 -8.71 -0.55
CA TRP A 161 -27.72 -8.60 -1.79
C TRP A 161 -29.06 -9.33 -1.77
N ASP A 162 -29.41 -9.99 -0.66
CA ASP A 162 -30.72 -10.64 -0.52
C ASP A 162 -31.84 -9.59 -0.54
N ALA A 163 -32.84 -9.78 -1.41
CA ALA A 163 -33.91 -8.82 -1.61
C ALA A 163 -34.88 -8.72 -0.41
N VAL A 164 -34.98 -9.78 0.39
CA VAL A 164 -35.96 -9.92 1.47
C VAL A 164 -35.35 -9.61 2.83
N ASN A 165 -34.13 -10.06 3.05
CA ASN A 165 -33.44 -10.07 4.34
C ASN A 165 -32.10 -9.32 4.33
N GLY A 166 -31.67 -8.80 3.17
CA GLY A 166 -30.41 -8.10 2.97
C GLY A 166 -30.49 -6.59 3.17
N ASN A 167 -29.60 -5.86 2.49
CA ASN A 167 -29.49 -4.40 2.55
C ASN A 167 -30.77 -3.63 2.21
N PRO A 168 -31.65 -4.03 1.25
CA PRO A 168 -32.80 -3.21 0.88
C PRO A 168 -33.71 -2.79 2.05
N LYS A 169 -33.85 -3.61 3.09
CA LYS A 169 -34.68 -3.30 4.27
C LYS A 169 -33.94 -2.60 5.42
N ARG A 170 -32.61 -2.48 5.34
CA ARG A 170 -31.80 -1.91 6.40
C ARG A 170 -31.61 -0.42 6.24
N LYS A 171 -31.63 0.32 7.35
CA LYS A 171 -31.19 1.71 7.39
C LYS A 171 -29.66 1.79 7.35
N HIS A 172 -28.98 0.88 8.04
CA HIS A 172 -27.53 0.79 8.10
C HIS A 172 -27.05 -0.37 7.24
N LYS A 173 -26.55 -0.04 6.05
CA LYS A 173 -26.13 -1.03 5.06
C LYS A 173 -24.90 -1.80 5.53
N VAL A 174 -24.85 -3.08 5.16
CA VAL A 174 -23.71 -3.96 5.37
C VAL A 174 -22.87 -3.95 4.08
N PRO A 175 -21.66 -3.37 4.08
CA PRO A 175 -20.86 -3.32 2.88
C PRO A 175 -20.16 -4.65 2.58
N VAL A 176 -19.96 -4.94 1.30
CA VAL A 176 -19.02 -5.96 0.84
C VAL A 176 -17.62 -5.34 0.71
N LEU A 177 -16.67 -5.83 1.51
CA LEU A 177 -15.26 -5.43 1.41
C LEU A 177 -14.58 -6.17 0.26
N MET A 178 -13.95 -5.42 -0.63
CA MET A 178 -13.14 -5.91 -1.74
C MET A 178 -11.71 -5.38 -1.60
N ILE A 179 -10.78 -6.28 -1.33
CA ILE A 179 -9.34 -5.99 -1.25
C ILE A 179 -8.72 -6.35 -2.59
N ASN A 180 -8.33 -5.36 -3.39
CA ASN A 180 -7.86 -5.57 -4.76
C ASN A 180 -6.35 -5.84 -4.81
N ALA A 181 -5.95 -6.78 -5.66
CA ALA A 181 -4.59 -7.16 -5.97
C ALA A 181 -4.48 -7.44 -7.49
N THR A 182 -3.26 -7.58 -7.98
CA THR A 182 -3.03 -7.90 -9.41
C THR A 182 -2.32 -9.22 -9.55
N SER A 183 -2.86 -10.11 -10.39
CA SER A 183 -2.22 -11.38 -10.75
C SER A 183 -1.12 -11.14 -11.78
N LEU A 184 0.14 -11.35 -11.40
CA LEU A 184 1.26 -11.30 -12.36
C LEU A 184 1.20 -12.40 -13.41
N ASN A 185 0.48 -13.49 -13.12
CA ASN A 185 0.37 -14.64 -13.99
C ASN A 185 -0.45 -14.34 -15.26
N SER A 186 -1.52 -13.56 -15.13
CA SER A 186 -2.48 -13.28 -16.20
C SER A 186 -2.60 -11.78 -16.53
N GLY A 187 -2.16 -10.91 -15.63
CA GLY A 187 -2.39 -9.47 -15.70
C GLY A 187 -3.83 -9.06 -15.41
N HIS A 188 -4.62 -9.88 -14.71
CA HIS A 188 -6.00 -9.56 -14.32
C HIS A 188 -6.11 -9.06 -12.88
N ASN A 189 -7.19 -8.30 -12.62
CA ASN A 189 -7.60 -7.97 -11.27
C ASN A 189 -7.94 -9.24 -10.49
N TRP A 190 -7.36 -9.36 -9.32
CA TRP A 190 -7.66 -10.35 -8.31
C TRP A 190 -8.23 -9.62 -7.11
N TYR A 191 -9.34 -10.04 -6.52
CA TYR A 191 -9.73 -9.47 -5.25
C TYR A 191 -10.17 -10.51 -4.23
N PHE A 192 -10.07 -10.12 -2.97
CA PHE A 192 -10.52 -10.90 -1.81
C PHE A 192 -11.79 -10.29 -1.25
N THR A 193 -12.77 -11.13 -0.97
CA THR A 193 -13.95 -10.82 -0.16
C THR A 193 -13.97 -11.71 1.08
N ALA A 194 -14.96 -11.51 1.95
CA ALA A 194 -15.16 -12.39 3.11
C ALA A 194 -15.48 -13.84 2.72
N MET A 195 -16.04 -14.08 1.52
CA MET A 195 -16.44 -15.43 1.07
C MET A 195 -15.48 -16.05 0.06
N SER A 196 -14.83 -15.23 -0.76
CA SER A 196 -14.15 -15.71 -1.97
C SER A 196 -12.87 -14.94 -2.30
N MET A 197 -12.06 -15.52 -3.17
CA MET A 197 -10.94 -14.85 -3.81
C MET A 197 -10.75 -15.32 -5.25
N GLY A 198 -10.13 -14.49 -6.10
CA GLY A 198 -9.75 -14.88 -7.45
C GLY A 198 -9.93 -13.77 -8.48
N GLU A 199 -9.75 -14.12 -9.76
CA GLU A 199 -9.84 -13.13 -10.84
C GLU A 199 -11.28 -12.81 -11.20
N VAL A 200 -11.52 -11.54 -11.51
CA VAL A 200 -12.82 -11.05 -12.00
C VAL A 200 -13.19 -11.77 -13.30
N PRO A 201 -14.41 -12.30 -13.48
CA PRO A 201 -14.82 -12.89 -14.75
C PRO A 201 -14.84 -11.83 -15.88
N PRO A 202 -14.72 -12.23 -17.15
CA PRO A 202 -14.88 -11.28 -18.26
C PRO A 202 -16.28 -10.65 -18.22
N ARG A 203 -16.35 -9.35 -18.49
CA ARG A 203 -17.61 -8.57 -18.39
C ARG A 203 -18.63 -8.99 -19.44
N ASP A 204 -18.15 -9.33 -20.63
CA ASP A 204 -18.95 -9.74 -21.77
C ASP A 204 -18.10 -10.56 -22.77
N LEU A 205 -18.77 -11.05 -23.82
CA LEU A 205 -18.14 -11.86 -24.86
C LEU A 205 -17.09 -11.07 -25.66
N THR A 206 -17.27 -9.76 -25.86
CA THR A 206 -16.31 -8.91 -26.56
C THR A 206 -15.03 -8.77 -25.74
N PHE A 207 -15.14 -8.55 -24.43
CA PHE A 207 -14.00 -8.52 -23.52
C PHE A 207 -13.28 -9.86 -23.51
N ARG A 208 -14.02 -10.98 -23.51
CA ARG A 208 -13.42 -12.31 -23.64
C ARG A 208 -12.81 -12.56 -25.02
N ASP A 209 -13.28 -11.91 -26.06
CA ASP A 209 -12.68 -12.00 -27.39
C ASP A 209 -11.34 -11.27 -27.46
N ILE A 210 -11.27 -10.08 -26.87
CA ILE A 210 -10.04 -9.28 -26.77
C ILE A 210 -9.03 -9.96 -25.84
N ASP A 211 -9.49 -10.44 -24.68
CA ASP A 211 -8.66 -11.11 -23.70
C ASP A 211 -8.76 -12.63 -23.82
N LYS A 212 -7.81 -13.22 -24.55
CA LYS A 212 -7.68 -14.67 -24.73
C LYS A 212 -6.84 -15.37 -23.66
N LYS A 213 -6.29 -14.64 -22.67
CA LYS A 213 -5.40 -15.22 -21.66
C LYS A 213 -6.12 -16.24 -20.78
N ASP A 214 -5.34 -17.14 -20.17
CA ASP A 214 -5.79 -17.98 -19.07
C ASP A 214 -6.31 -17.09 -17.94
N ARG A 215 -7.42 -17.50 -17.32
CA ARG A 215 -8.04 -16.80 -16.20
C ARG A 215 -8.16 -17.72 -15.00
N TYR A 216 -7.73 -17.24 -13.85
CA TYR A 216 -7.76 -17.97 -12.60
C TYR A 216 -9.12 -17.79 -11.92
N ARG A 217 -10.01 -18.77 -12.11
CA ARG A 217 -11.41 -18.75 -11.67
C ARG A 217 -11.54 -18.37 -10.19
N ARG A 218 -12.36 -17.36 -9.89
CA ARG A 218 -12.81 -17.04 -8.53
C ARG A 218 -13.45 -18.26 -7.85
N MET A 219 -13.10 -18.48 -6.58
CA MET A 219 -13.66 -19.54 -5.76
C MET A 219 -14.02 -19.02 -4.36
N ASN A 220 -15.02 -19.65 -3.75
CA ASN A 220 -15.27 -19.50 -2.32
C ASN A 220 -14.21 -20.26 -1.50
N TYR A 221 -14.00 -19.85 -0.25
CA TYR A 221 -12.99 -20.48 0.60
C TYR A 221 -13.33 -21.93 1.00
N ASP A 222 -14.62 -22.27 1.08
CA ASP A 222 -15.14 -23.61 1.38
C ASP A 222 -14.97 -24.60 0.21
N GLU A 223 -14.85 -24.10 -1.03
CA GLU A 223 -14.50 -24.91 -2.21
C GLU A 223 -13.04 -25.41 -2.18
N ILE A 224 -12.18 -24.89 -1.28
CA ILE A 224 -10.79 -25.31 -1.16
C ILE A 224 -10.72 -26.65 -0.44
N ASP A 225 -10.58 -27.72 -1.21
CA ASP A 225 -10.34 -29.05 -0.67
C ASP A 225 -8.90 -29.21 -0.16
N GLU A 226 -8.73 -29.32 1.15
CA GLU A 226 -7.43 -29.48 1.78
C GLU A 226 -6.74 -30.79 1.36
N ALA A 227 -7.49 -31.86 1.08
CA ALA A 227 -6.91 -33.15 0.71
C ALA A 227 -6.20 -33.07 -0.64
N SER A 228 -6.80 -32.41 -1.64
CA SER A 228 -6.20 -32.24 -2.97
C SER A 228 -5.21 -31.08 -3.05
N THR A 229 -5.43 -29.98 -2.33
CA THR A 229 -4.60 -28.76 -2.43
C THR A 229 -3.49 -28.68 -1.39
N GLY A 230 -3.61 -29.39 -0.27
CA GLY A 230 -2.78 -29.19 0.93
C GLY A 230 -2.95 -27.79 1.55
N ARG A 231 -3.96 -27.03 1.13
CA ARG A 231 -4.27 -25.69 1.65
C ARG A 231 -5.47 -25.79 2.57
N LYS A 232 -5.40 -25.04 3.67
CA LYS A 232 -6.56 -24.84 4.52
C LYS A 232 -7.65 -24.04 3.78
N PRO A 233 -8.94 -24.29 4.07
CA PRO A 233 -10.08 -23.61 3.43
C PRO A 233 -10.30 -22.20 3.98
N TYR A 234 -9.24 -21.38 3.98
CA TYR A 234 -9.31 -19.97 4.36
C TYR A 234 -8.12 -19.20 3.79
N PHE A 235 -8.27 -17.88 3.74
CA PHE A 235 -7.17 -16.94 3.55
C PHE A 235 -7.10 -15.98 4.73
N LEU A 236 -5.93 -15.45 5.04
CA LEU A 236 -5.73 -14.54 6.17
C LEU A 236 -5.90 -13.09 5.73
N LEU A 237 -6.54 -12.27 6.57
CA LEU A 237 -6.74 -10.85 6.31
C LEU A 237 -5.41 -10.12 6.12
N GLY A 238 -4.43 -10.37 6.99
CA GLY A 238 -3.11 -9.75 6.88
C GLY A 238 -2.45 -10.03 5.53
N ASN A 239 -2.58 -11.26 5.02
CA ASN A 239 -2.03 -11.64 3.73
C ASN A 239 -2.80 -11.03 2.55
N ALA A 240 -4.13 -10.88 2.64
CA ALA A 240 -4.93 -10.22 1.61
C ALA A 240 -4.54 -8.73 1.49
N VAL A 241 -4.45 -8.05 2.63
CA VAL A 241 -3.99 -6.66 2.69
C VAL A 241 -2.56 -6.52 2.18
N ALA A 242 -1.65 -7.42 2.58
CA ALA A 242 -0.26 -7.40 2.12
C ALA A 242 -0.12 -7.67 0.62
N ALA A 243 -1.00 -8.50 0.03
CA ALA A 243 -1.06 -8.66 -1.43
C ALA A 243 -1.46 -7.36 -2.12
N SER A 244 -2.49 -6.66 -1.58
CA SER A 244 -2.96 -5.37 -2.09
C SER A 244 -1.96 -4.23 -1.90
N ALA A 245 -1.20 -4.21 -0.80
CA ALA A 245 -0.20 -3.19 -0.47
C ALA A 245 1.23 -3.57 -0.91
N GLY A 246 1.39 -4.68 -1.64
CA GLY A 246 2.67 -5.22 -2.05
C GLY A 246 3.30 -4.40 -3.18
N VAL A 247 3.92 -3.27 -2.85
CA VAL A 247 4.58 -2.39 -3.82
C VAL A 247 5.74 -3.13 -4.50
N PRO A 248 5.74 -3.24 -5.85
CA PRO A 248 6.82 -3.88 -6.59
C PRO A 248 8.20 -3.28 -6.25
N GLY A 249 9.17 -4.15 -5.97
CA GLY A 249 10.55 -3.77 -5.66
C GLY A 249 10.87 -3.62 -4.17
N LEU A 250 9.88 -3.30 -3.32
CA LEU A 250 10.07 -3.26 -1.87
C LEU A 250 9.72 -4.60 -1.21
N PHE A 251 8.60 -5.19 -1.63
CA PHE A 251 8.15 -6.50 -1.19
C PHE A 251 8.06 -7.47 -2.38
N PRO A 252 8.42 -8.75 -2.20
CA PRO A 252 8.20 -9.76 -3.23
C PRO A 252 6.69 -9.97 -3.45
N PRO A 253 6.25 -10.45 -4.63
CA PRO A 253 4.84 -10.80 -4.82
C PRO A 253 4.35 -11.81 -3.78
N MET A 254 3.11 -11.66 -3.32
CA MET A 254 2.44 -12.60 -2.42
C MET A 254 2.09 -13.87 -3.20
N ALA A 255 2.67 -14.99 -2.79
CA ALA A 255 2.51 -16.25 -3.50
C ALA A 255 1.35 -17.08 -2.95
N ILE A 256 0.48 -17.56 -3.84
CA ILE A 256 -0.53 -18.57 -3.54
C ILE A 256 -0.20 -19.83 -4.34
N SER A 257 0.43 -20.78 -3.66
CA SER A 257 0.81 -22.10 -4.19
C SER A 257 -0.29 -23.13 -3.95
N ASN A 258 -0.37 -24.14 -4.82
CA ASN A 258 -1.25 -25.31 -4.71
C ASN A 258 -2.76 -25.02 -4.72
N LEU A 259 -3.17 -23.83 -5.18
CA LEU A 259 -4.59 -23.51 -5.38
C LEU A 259 -5.09 -23.97 -6.76
N TYR A 260 -4.20 -23.96 -7.75
CA TYR A 260 -4.45 -24.41 -9.11
C TYR A 260 -3.38 -25.41 -9.49
N LYS A 261 -3.78 -26.51 -10.15
CA LYS A 261 -2.87 -27.58 -10.56
C LYS A 261 -1.71 -27.02 -11.39
N ASP A 262 -0.48 -27.31 -10.97
CA ASP A 262 0.77 -26.90 -11.63
C ASP A 262 0.94 -25.38 -11.83
N ARG A 263 0.18 -24.56 -11.10
CA ARG A 263 0.30 -23.10 -11.15
C ARG A 263 0.53 -22.53 -9.76
N ARG A 264 1.39 -21.51 -9.71
CA ARG A 264 1.64 -20.70 -8.52
C ARG A 264 1.25 -19.26 -8.83
N VAL A 265 0.20 -18.77 -8.17
CA VAL A 265 -0.28 -17.40 -8.35
C VAL A 265 0.66 -16.45 -7.61
N GLN A 266 0.99 -15.33 -8.24
CA GLN A 266 1.85 -14.28 -7.71
C GLN A 266 1.06 -12.98 -7.74
N LEU A 267 0.71 -12.48 -6.55
CA LEU A 267 -0.09 -11.27 -6.39
C LEU A 267 0.79 -10.08 -6.03
N VAL A 268 0.53 -8.95 -6.66
CA VAL A 268 1.14 -7.65 -6.35
C VAL A 268 0.06 -6.61 -6.10
N ASP A 269 0.48 -5.39 -5.77
CA ASP A 269 -0.40 -4.27 -5.50
C ASP A 269 -1.55 -4.14 -6.53
N GLY A 270 -2.77 -3.92 -6.04
CA GLY A 270 -3.97 -3.78 -6.87
C GLY A 270 -3.89 -2.60 -7.84
N GLY A 271 -3.09 -1.58 -7.49
CA GLY A 271 -2.90 -0.40 -8.32
C GLY A 271 -2.15 -0.64 -9.63
N VAL A 272 -1.53 -1.81 -9.81
CA VAL A 272 -0.96 -2.23 -11.10
C VAL A 272 -2.05 -2.45 -12.15
N TYR A 273 -3.22 -2.98 -11.75
CA TYR A 273 -4.36 -3.17 -12.65
C TYR A 273 -5.32 -1.98 -12.62
N ASP A 274 -5.74 -1.57 -11.43
CA ASP A 274 -6.68 -0.47 -11.24
C ASP A 274 -6.36 0.30 -9.95
N ASN A 275 -5.67 1.41 -10.14
CA ASN A 275 -5.22 2.28 -9.06
C ASN A 275 -6.36 3.09 -8.40
N GLN A 276 -7.60 2.97 -8.87
CA GLN A 276 -8.76 3.68 -8.32
C GLN A 276 -9.76 2.72 -7.66
N GLY A 277 -9.58 1.41 -7.80
CA GLY A 277 -10.51 0.40 -7.26
C GLY A 277 -11.91 0.45 -7.88
N VAL A 278 -12.08 1.10 -9.03
CA VAL A 278 -13.35 1.25 -9.75
C VAL A 278 -13.82 -0.06 -10.38
N ALA A 279 -12.90 -0.89 -10.85
CA ALA A 279 -13.19 -2.12 -11.58
C ALA A 279 -14.01 -3.11 -10.75
N SER A 280 -13.76 -3.21 -9.44
CA SER A 280 -14.52 -4.05 -8.52
C SER A 280 -15.87 -3.44 -8.12
N LEU A 281 -15.99 -2.11 -8.06
CA LEU A 281 -17.30 -1.44 -7.90
C LEU A 281 -18.21 -1.59 -9.12
N LEU A 282 -17.65 -1.99 -10.26
CA LEU A 282 -18.38 -2.30 -11.50
C LEU A 282 -18.48 -3.81 -11.77
N ASP A 283 -18.04 -4.66 -10.84
CA ASP A 283 -18.18 -6.11 -10.97
C ASP A 283 -19.68 -6.49 -10.98
N PRO A 284 -20.16 -7.31 -11.93
CA PRO A 284 -21.55 -7.77 -12.01
C PRO A 284 -22.14 -8.28 -10.69
N ASP A 285 -21.31 -8.90 -9.84
CA ASP A 285 -21.74 -9.46 -8.56
C ASP A 285 -22.05 -8.36 -7.52
N CYS A 286 -21.49 -7.15 -7.67
CA CYS A 286 -21.51 -6.07 -6.68
C CYS A 286 -21.72 -4.66 -7.29
N VAL A 287 -22.35 -4.57 -8.47
CA VAL A 287 -22.44 -3.33 -9.28
C VAL A 287 -22.98 -2.15 -8.47
N CYS A 288 -22.23 -1.05 -8.45
CA CYS A 288 -22.63 0.24 -7.92
C CYS A 288 -23.17 1.19 -8.99
N SER A 289 -24.04 2.11 -8.58
CA SER A 289 -24.58 3.18 -9.43
C SER A 289 -24.03 4.56 -9.09
N ASP A 290 -23.60 4.74 -7.84
CA ASP A 290 -23.10 5.98 -7.27
C ASP A 290 -21.73 5.70 -6.63
N PHE A 291 -20.80 6.65 -6.75
CA PHE A 291 -19.39 6.42 -6.48
C PHE A 291 -18.79 7.54 -5.65
N ILE A 292 -18.10 7.18 -4.57
CA ILE A 292 -17.16 8.04 -3.86
C ILE A 292 -15.77 7.47 -4.12
N LEU A 293 -14.94 8.22 -4.83
CA LEU A 293 -13.59 7.84 -5.19
C LEU A 293 -12.60 8.73 -4.43
N SER A 294 -12.05 8.19 -3.34
CA SER A 294 -11.01 8.83 -2.54
C SER A 294 -9.64 8.37 -3.04
N ASP A 295 -8.91 9.27 -3.70
CA ASP A 295 -7.69 8.92 -4.42
C ASP A 295 -6.43 9.61 -3.86
N ALA A 296 -5.72 8.91 -2.99
CA ALA A 296 -4.49 9.40 -2.38
C ALA A 296 -3.22 8.95 -3.14
N SER A 297 -3.35 8.61 -4.43
CA SER A 297 -2.24 8.12 -5.25
C SER A 297 -1.18 9.17 -5.49
N GLY A 298 0.08 8.73 -5.55
CA GLY A 298 1.19 9.60 -5.99
C GLY A 298 1.00 9.99 -7.45
N GLN A 299 1.17 11.27 -7.75
CA GLN A 299 1.13 11.77 -9.13
C GLN A 299 2.53 12.12 -9.61
N ILE A 300 2.77 11.88 -10.90
CA ILE A 300 4.03 12.26 -11.55
C ILE A 300 4.04 13.77 -11.71
N GLU A 301 5.05 14.42 -11.14
CA GLU A 301 5.32 15.84 -11.40
C GLU A 301 5.92 16.04 -12.80
N ALA A 302 5.66 17.20 -13.39
CA ALA A 302 6.41 17.62 -14.57
C ALA A 302 7.90 17.77 -14.21
N ILE A 303 8.77 17.06 -14.93
CA ILE A 303 10.21 17.08 -14.71
C ILE A 303 10.86 17.92 -15.81
N ASN A 304 11.49 19.04 -15.45
CA ASN A 304 12.14 19.93 -16.41
C ASN A 304 13.29 19.26 -17.16
N LYS A 305 14.03 18.38 -16.49
CA LYS A 305 15.18 17.65 -17.05
C LYS A 305 15.07 16.18 -16.67
N PRO A 306 14.36 15.34 -17.47
CA PRO A 306 14.20 13.94 -17.16
C PRO A 306 15.54 13.20 -17.20
N ARG A 307 15.74 12.26 -16.28
CA ARG A 307 16.92 11.38 -16.31
C ARG A 307 16.87 10.45 -17.52
N THR A 308 18.02 10.22 -18.13
CA THR A 308 18.16 9.39 -19.34
C THR A 308 18.73 7.99 -19.04
N ASP A 309 18.95 7.66 -17.77
CA ASP A 309 19.44 6.35 -17.36
C ASP A 309 18.36 5.26 -17.53
N LEU A 310 18.77 4.02 -17.81
CA LEU A 310 17.88 2.90 -18.09
C LEU A 310 16.81 2.67 -17.00
N LEU A 311 17.20 2.61 -15.73
CA LEU A 311 16.28 2.30 -14.62
C LEU A 311 15.24 3.41 -14.38
N PRO A 312 15.62 4.70 -14.25
CA PRO A 312 14.67 5.82 -14.24
C PRO A 312 13.71 5.84 -15.43
N ILE A 313 14.18 5.58 -16.66
CA ILE A 313 13.31 5.56 -17.85
C ILE A 313 12.26 4.45 -17.74
N LEU A 314 12.65 3.23 -17.36
CA LEU A 314 11.71 2.11 -17.20
C LEU A 314 10.63 2.41 -16.14
N SER A 315 11.02 3.06 -15.04
CA SER A 315 10.09 3.48 -14.00
C SER A 315 9.16 4.61 -14.47
N LEU A 316 9.71 5.63 -15.15
CA LEU A 316 8.94 6.79 -15.63
C LEU A 316 7.93 6.38 -16.70
N THR A 317 8.33 5.56 -17.69
CA THR A 317 7.44 5.07 -18.75
C THR A 317 6.27 4.26 -18.21
N THR A 318 6.53 3.34 -17.26
CA THR A 318 5.47 2.60 -16.55
C THR A 318 4.52 3.56 -15.82
N SER A 319 5.08 4.57 -15.16
CA SER A 319 4.28 5.55 -14.41
C SER A 319 3.38 6.36 -15.34
N ILE A 320 3.89 6.80 -16.51
CA ILE A 320 3.11 7.53 -17.52
C ILE A 320 1.92 6.70 -18.00
N LEU A 321 2.13 5.41 -18.29
CA LEU A 321 1.06 4.51 -18.71
C LEU A 321 -0.01 4.35 -17.60
N LEU A 322 0.40 4.10 -16.36
CA LEU A 322 -0.53 3.98 -15.23
C LEU A 322 -1.31 5.28 -14.97
N ARG A 323 -0.65 6.43 -15.10
CA ARG A 323 -1.29 7.75 -14.99
C ARG A 323 -2.37 7.92 -16.06
N ARG A 324 -2.06 7.61 -17.33
CA ARG A 324 -3.04 7.70 -18.42
C ARG A 324 -4.24 6.78 -18.18
N VAL A 325 -4.00 5.54 -17.77
CA VAL A 325 -5.10 4.60 -17.45
C VAL A 325 -5.99 5.14 -16.33
N ARG A 326 -5.39 5.68 -15.26
CA ARG A 326 -6.13 6.33 -14.17
C ARG A 326 -7.00 7.49 -14.68
N GLU A 327 -6.44 8.39 -15.49
CA GLU A 327 -7.15 9.52 -16.07
C GLU A 327 -8.35 9.04 -16.92
N GLU A 328 -8.15 8.05 -17.78
CA GLU A 328 -9.22 7.50 -18.64
C GLU A 328 -10.31 6.79 -17.84
N VAL A 329 -9.96 6.01 -16.82
CA VAL A 329 -10.94 5.31 -15.97
C VAL A 329 -11.84 6.32 -15.26
N VAL A 330 -11.26 7.34 -14.63
CA VAL A 330 -12.02 8.37 -13.90
C VAL A 330 -12.84 9.23 -14.87
N ASN A 331 -12.24 9.70 -15.97
CA ASN A 331 -12.93 10.51 -16.96
C ASN A 331 -14.11 9.77 -17.57
N ASN A 332 -13.95 8.48 -17.91
CA ASN A 332 -15.03 7.67 -18.44
C ASN A 332 -16.15 7.48 -17.40
N LEU A 333 -15.80 7.24 -16.12
CA LEU A 333 -16.80 7.10 -15.06
C LEU A 333 -17.59 8.41 -14.87
N ILE A 334 -16.91 9.56 -14.80
CA ILE A 334 -17.56 10.87 -14.65
C ILE A 334 -18.43 11.18 -15.87
N LYS A 335 -17.96 10.92 -17.09
CA LYS A 335 -18.75 11.11 -18.32
C LYS A 335 -20.01 10.24 -18.36
N THR A 336 -19.92 9.00 -17.89
CA THR A 336 -21.03 8.03 -17.97
C THR A 336 -22.00 8.10 -16.79
N ARG A 337 -21.55 8.57 -15.61
CA ARG A 337 -22.35 8.61 -14.37
C ARG A 337 -22.70 10.03 -13.91
N GLY A 338 -22.01 11.05 -14.43
CA GLY A 338 -22.29 12.46 -14.16
C GLY A 338 -22.23 12.81 -12.67
N LYS A 339 -23.31 13.43 -12.16
CA LYS A 339 -23.43 13.90 -10.76
C LYS A 339 -23.46 12.78 -9.71
N ARG A 340 -23.45 11.50 -10.13
CA ARG A 340 -23.39 10.33 -9.25
C ARG A 340 -21.97 9.94 -8.84
N VAL A 341 -20.98 10.77 -9.16
CA VAL A 341 -19.57 10.54 -8.81
C VAL A 341 -19.06 11.71 -7.99
N ALA A 342 -18.56 11.42 -6.79
CA ALA A 342 -17.69 12.30 -6.03
C ALA A 342 -16.26 11.81 -6.21
N TYR A 343 -15.39 12.63 -6.80
CA TYR A 343 -13.99 12.29 -7.03
C TYR A 343 -13.07 13.43 -6.58
N PHE A 344 -12.10 13.09 -5.74
CA PHE A 344 -11.11 14.00 -5.19
C PHE A 344 -9.78 13.28 -5.02
N HIS A 345 -8.68 14.03 -5.17
CA HIS A 345 -7.33 13.47 -5.16
C HIS A 345 -6.31 14.44 -4.57
N LEU A 346 -5.22 13.90 -4.01
CA LEU A 346 -4.18 14.60 -3.23
C LEU A 346 -3.46 15.80 -3.92
N THR A 347 -3.75 16.09 -5.18
CA THR A 347 -3.16 17.21 -5.95
C THR A 347 -4.21 18.19 -6.47
N ARG A 348 -5.48 18.05 -6.06
CA ARG A 348 -6.59 18.86 -6.55
C ARG A 348 -6.40 20.37 -6.29
N GLY A 349 -5.71 20.73 -5.21
CA GLY A 349 -5.36 22.13 -4.88
C GLY A 349 -4.08 22.64 -5.57
N LEU A 350 -3.59 21.99 -6.62
CA LEU A 350 -2.38 22.46 -7.32
C LEU A 350 -2.76 23.10 -8.66
N SER A 351 -2.12 24.23 -8.97
CA SER A 351 -2.24 24.87 -10.28
C SER A 351 -1.62 24.02 -11.39
N ALA A 352 -2.25 24.02 -12.56
CA ALA A 352 -1.65 23.47 -13.79
C ALA A 352 -0.99 24.60 -14.57
N ARG A 353 0.24 24.37 -15.03
CA ARG A 353 1.04 25.36 -15.75
C ARG A 353 1.24 24.91 -17.19
N LYS A 354 1.04 25.82 -18.13
CA LYS A 354 1.38 25.63 -19.53
C LYS A 354 2.74 26.27 -19.79
N ILE A 355 3.66 25.46 -20.30
CA ILE A 355 5.01 25.91 -20.67
C ILE A 355 4.99 26.21 -22.17
N ASP A 356 5.35 27.43 -22.55
CA ASP A 356 5.43 27.86 -23.95
C ASP A 356 6.76 27.40 -24.59
N TRP A 357 6.82 27.27 -25.93
CA TRP A 357 8.01 26.84 -26.66
C TRP A 357 9.02 27.97 -26.88
N ALA A 358 8.55 29.22 -26.84
CA ALA A 358 9.38 30.40 -26.97
C ALA A 358 10.10 30.70 -25.64
N PRO A 359 11.34 31.26 -25.68
CA PRO A 359 12.02 31.74 -24.48
C PRO A 359 11.27 32.96 -23.94
N SER A 360 10.27 32.68 -23.11
CA SER A 360 9.47 33.66 -22.39
C SER A 360 9.53 33.27 -20.92
N ASP A 361 9.90 34.22 -20.07
CA ASP A 361 9.87 34.04 -18.61
C ASP A 361 8.42 33.96 -18.07
N LYS A 362 7.41 34.15 -18.93
CA LYS A 362 6.00 34.06 -18.55
C LYS A 362 5.54 32.61 -18.56
N ILE A 363 5.32 32.08 -17.36
CA ILE A 363 4.61 30.82 -17.14
C ILE A 363 3.10 31.12 -17.18
N GLU A 364 2.38 30.58 -18.17
CA GLU A 364 0.93 30.66 -18.21
C GLU A 364 0.30 29.64 -17.24
N ILE A 365 -0.66 30.08 -16.42
CA ILE A 365 -1.48 29.19 -15.59
C ILE A 365 -2.64 28.70 -16.46
N GLU A 366 -2.69 27.38 -16.70
CA GLU A 366 -3.72 26.73 -17.54
C GLU A 366 -4.98 26.39 -16.76
N ALA A 367 -4.82 26.11 -15.47
CA ALA A 367 -5.92 25.92 -14.53
C ALA A 367 -5.53 26.51 -13.17
N ASP A 368 -6.41 27.38 -12.65
CA ASP A 368 -6.25 28.01 -11.35
C ASP A 368 -6.28 26.97 -10.22
N SER A 369 -5.59 27.30 -9.13
CA SER A 369 -5.58 26.48 -7.93
C SER A 369 -6.98 26.40 -7.31
N LEU A 370 -7.45 25.18 -7.02
CA LEU A 370 -8.74 24.94 -6.37
C LEU A 370 -8.67 24.98 -4.83
N THR A 371 -7.54 25.43 -4.26
CA THR A 371 -7.28 25.51 -2.80
C THR A 371 -8.33 26.30 -2.04
N SER A 372 -8.83 27.38 -2.65
CA SER A 372 -9.89 28.22 -2.09
C SER A 372 -11.21 27.47 -1.87
N GLN A 373 -11.40 26.30 -2.49
CA GLN A 373 -12.62 25.50 -2.35
C GLN A 373 -12.63 24.62 -1.09
N PHE A 374 -11.47 24.42 -0.44
CA PHE A 374 -11.36 23.52 0.71
C PHE A 374 -10.37 23.96 1.80
N ASP A 375 -9.98 25.24 1.84
CA ASP A 375 -9.24 25.84 2.97
C ASP A 375 -7.85 25.21 3.25
N VAL A 376 -7.10 24.81 2.22
CA VAL A 376 -5.71 24.33 2.33
C VAL A 376 -4.85 25.18 1.39
N SER A 377 -3.72 25.73 1.84
CA SER A 377 -2.85 26.55 0.98
C SER A 377 -2.21 25.72 -0.15
N GLU A 378 -1.79 26.36 -1.25
CA GLU A 378 -1.15 25.63 -2.37
C GLU A 378 0.20 25.03 -1.95
N GLU A 379 0.96 25.74 -1.11
CA GLU A 379 2.22 25.28 -0.53
C GLU A 379 2.01 24.05 0.35
N ALA A 380 0.99 24.09 1.21
CA ALA A 380 0.62 22.98 2.07
C ALA A 380 0.19 21.76 1.25
N GLN A 381 -0.69 21.95 0.25
CA GLN A 381 -1.09 20.88 -0.64
C GLN A 381 0.11 20.27 -1.38
N ARG A 382 1.05 21.11 -1.82
CA ARG A 382 2.24 20.67 -2.53
C ARG A 382 3.14 19.84 -1.61
N ALA A 383 3.36 20.28 -0.37
CA ALA A 383 4.13 19.54 0.62
C ALA A 383 3.47 18.18 0.94
N LEU A 384 2.17 18.16 1.21
CA LEU A 384 1.39 16.95 1.48
C LEU A 384 1.45 15.94 0.32
N SER A 385 1.30 16.42 -0.92
CA SER A 385 1.35 15.56 -2.11
C SER A 385 2.70 14.84 -2.30
N LYS A 386 3.78 15.44 -1.74
CA LYS A 386 5.16 14.95 -1.79
C LYS A 386 5.55 14.09 -0.61
N ILE A 387 4.72 13.98 0.43
CA ILE A 387 4.96 13.03 1.51
C ILE A 387 5.14 11.64 0.90
N ARG A 388 6.12 10.91 1.42
CA ARG A 388 6.51 9.60 0.89
C ARG A 388 5.35 8.59 0.95
N THR A 389 5.24 7.79 -0.10
CA THR A 389 4.45 6.55 -0.11
C THR A 389 5.31 5.42 0.47
N ASP A 390 5.31 5.27 1.79
CA ASP A 390 6.11 4.26 2.49
C ASP A 390 5.28 3.60 3.61
N LEU A 391 5.85 2.55 4.21
CA LEU A 391 5.30 1.80 5.34
C LEU A 391 6.13 2.01 6.64
N ASP A 392 6.83 3.14 6.72
CA ASP A 392 7.59 3.55 7.89
C ASP A 392 6.71 4.28 8.93
N SER A 393 7.33 4.85 9.97
CA SER A 393 6.62 5.59 11.01
C SER A 393 6.25 7.01 10.55
N PHE A 394 5.07 7.49 10.96
CA PHE A 394 4.58 8.85 10.70
C PHE A 394 4.52 9.64 12.01
N THR A 395 4.82 10.94 11.93
CA THR A 395 4.68 11.86 13.07
C THR A 395 3.22 12.29 13.26
N ASP A 396 2.90 12.88 14.41
CA ASP A 396 1.56 13.41 14.71
C ASP A 396 1.21 14.51 13.69
N VAL A 397 2.17 15.39 13.37
CA VAL A 397 2.03 16.45 12.35
C VAL A 397 1.77 15.88 10.95
N GLU A 398 2.54 14.89 10.50
CA GLU A 398 2.35 14.30 9.17
C GLU A 398 0.99 13.61 9.06
N ALA A 399 0.66 12.77 10.04
CA ALA A 399 -0.59 12.02 10.05
C ALA A 399 -1.79 12.97 10.14
N GLY A 400 -1.78 13.88 11.11
CA GLY A 400 -2.87 14.82 11.32
C GLY A 400 -3.05 15.81 10.18
N CYS A 401 -1.98 16.28 9.53
CA CYS A 401 -2.12 17.13 8.35
C CYS A 401 -2.70 16.37 7.14
N LEU A 402 -2.34 15.09 6.95
CA LEU A 402 -2.94 14.26 5.90
C LEU A 402 -4.43 13.97 6.16
N GLU A 403 -4.79 13.70 7.41
CA GLU A 403 -6.18 13.54 7.84
C GLU A 403 -6.98 14.84 7.64
N ALA A 404 -6.45 15.98 8.06
CA ALA A 404 -7.07 17.29 7.86
C ALA A 404 -7.28 17.61 6.37
N ASP A 405 -6.29 17.31 5.51
CA ASP A 405 -6.40 17.48 4.06
C ASP A 405 -7.53 16.63 3.46
N GLY A 406 -7.58 15.33 3.77
CA GLY A 406 -8.66 14.45 3.30
C GLY A 406 -10.04 14.89 3.78
N TYR A 407 -10.15 15.33 5.03
CA TYR A 407 -11.38 15.85 5.64
C TYR A 407 -11.89 17.13 4.98
N GLN A 408 -10.97 18.03 4.62
CA GLN A 408 -11.28 19.30 3.98
C GLN A 408 -11.58 19.13 2.49
N MET A 409 -10.70 18.45 1.76
CA MET A 409 -10.76 18.28 0.31
C MET A 409 -11.99 17.49 -0.16
N SER A 410 -12.43 16.51 0.62
CA SER A 410 -13.59 15.67 0.26
C SER A 410 -14.92 16.43 0.34
N LYS A 411 -15.02 17.45 1.20
CA LYS A 411 -16.27 18.18 1.49
C LYS A 411 -17.05 18.64 0.25
N PRO A 412 -16.48 19.45 -0.68
CA PRO A 412 -17.24 19.97 -1.82
C PRO A 412 -17.74 18.88 -2.77
N GLU A 413 -16.99 17.79 -2.93
CA GLU A 413 -17.34 16.69 -3.82
C GLU A 413 -18.40 15.78 -3.21
N LEU A 414 -18.30 15.49 -1.91
CA LEU A 414 -19.30 14.69 -1.19
C LEU A 414 -20.67 15.37 -1.18
N LEU A 415 -20.72 16.71 -1.06
CA LEU A 415 -21.98 17.48 -1.11
C LEU A 415 -22.72 17.39 -2.46
N LYS A 416 -22.07 16.94 -3.54
CA LYS A 416 -22.73 16.69 -4.83
C LYS A 416 -23.67 15.49 -4.76
N LEU A 417 -23.37 14.52 -3.88
CA LEU A 417 -24.14 13.30 -3.67
C LEU A 417 -25.29 13.53 -2.68
N LYS A 418 -26.12 14.54 -2.96
CA LYS A 418 -27.24 14.99 -2.09
C LYS A 418 -28.12 13.87 -1.51
N PRO A 419 -28.48 12.79 -2.24
CA PRO A 419 -29.32 11.72 -1.70
C PRO A 419 -28.74 11.01 -0.47
N TYR A 420 -27.42 11.08 -0.27
CA TYR A 420 -26.72 10.37 0.81
C TYR A 420 -26.28 11.29 1.95
N VAL A 421 -26.46 12.61 1.81
CA VAL A 421 -26.06 13.59 2.83
C VAL A 421 -27.22 13.79 3.81
N SER A 422 -26.93 13.67 5.11
CA SER A 422 -27.89 13.94 6.18
C SER A 422 -28.42 15.37 6.11
N SER A 423 -29.71 15.55 6.39
CA SER A 423 -30.33 16.88 6.52
C SER A 423 -29.81 17.65 7.75
N GLN A 424 -29.27 16.92 8.74
CA GLN A 424 -28.64 17.47 9.93
C GLN A 424 -27.25 16.83 10.09
N PRO A 425 -26.23 17.38 9.42
CA PRO A 425 -24.85 16.94 9.61
C PRO A 425 -24.43 17.12 11.07
N LEU A 426 -23.72 16.12 11.59
CA LEU A 426 -23.13 16.19 12.91
C LEU A 426 -21.79 16.93 12.84
N GLN A 427 -21.40 17.55 13.95
CA GLN A 427 -20.07 18.11 14.13
C GLN A 427 -19.33 17.27 15.18
N ALA A 428 -18.12 16.86 14.85
CA ALA A 428 -17.29 16.06 15.75
C ALA A 428 -15.98 16.77 16.07
N ASN A 429 -15.40 16.41 17.21
CA ASN A 429 -14.06 16.85 17.59
C ASN A 429 -13.05 15.79 17.12
N TRP A 430 -12.21 16.16 16.17
CA TRP A 430 -11.15 15.31 15.62
C TRP A 430 -9.78 15.74 16.17
N GLN A 431 -8.84 14.81 16.36
CA GLN A 431 -7.50 15.17 16.85
C GLN A 431 -6.74 15.99 15.80
N PHE A 432 -6.96 15.69 14.51
CA PHE A 432 -6.38 16.44 13.41
C PHE A 432 -6.95 17.86 13.24
N SER A 433 -8.06 18.22 13.91
CA SER A 433 -8.69 19.55 13.74
C SER A 433 -7.75 20.71 14.08
N GLN A 434 -6.76 20.49 14.94
CA GLN A 434 -5.75 21.48 15.29
C GLN A 434 -4.88 21.92 14.09
N TYR A 435 -4.72 21.07 13.07
CA TYR A 435 -3.87 21.36 11.91
C TYR A 435 -4.59 22.14 10.80
N GLN A 436 -5.93 22.18 10.80
CA GLN A 436 -6.71 22.82 9.73
C GLN A 436 -6.42 24.32 9.57
N PRO A 437 -6.37 25.14 10.66
CA PRO A 437 -6.06 26.56 10.54
C PRO A 437 -4.64 26.78 10.00
N MET A 438 -3.70 25.91 10.35
CA MET A 438 -2.30 26.01 9.96
C MET A 438 -2.11 25.61 8.49
N LEU A 439 -2.82 24.58 8.01
CA LEU A 439 -2.88 24.22 6.58
C LEU A 439 -3.50 25.35 5.74
N LYS A 440 -4.55 26.00 6.26
CA LYS A 440 -5.17 27.16 5.60
C LYS A 440 -4.21 28.34 5.50
N ALA A 441 -3.47 28.62 6.57
CA ALA A 441 -2.53 29.74 6.64
C ALA A 441 -1.23 29.49 5.86
N GLY A 442 -0.90 28.23 5.53
CA GLY A 442 0.42 27.89 5.00
C GLY A 442 1.51 28.11 6.04
N ASP A 443 1.27 27.66 7.27
CA ASP A 443 2.15 27.89 8.41
C ASP A 443 3.60 27.40 8.13
N PRO A 444 4.62 28.28 8.22
CA PRO A 444 6.00 27.93 7.86
C PRO A 444 6.61 26.79 8.69
N GLU A 445 6.22 26.65 9.96
CA GLU A 445 6.75 25.61 10.83
C GLU A 445 6.23 24.23 10.41
N ILE A 446 4.91 24.13 10.17
CA ILE A 446 4.31 22.91 9.62
C ILE A 446 4.85 22.60 8.23
N LEU A 447 4.93 23.59 7.34
CA LEU A 447 5.45 23.38 5.98
C LEU A 447 6.86 22.78 6.01
N ASN A 448 7.74 23.30 6.87
CA ASN A 448 9.09 22.77 7.02
C ASN A 448 9.09 21.29 7.45
N GLN A 449 8.21 20.90 8.38
CA GLN A 449 8.07 19.50 8.79
C GLN A 449 7.51 18.61 7.68
N LEU A 450 6.46 19.05 6.98
CA LEU A 450 5.85 18.29 5.88
C LEU A 450 6.82 18.09 4.71
N GLU A 451 7.66 19.09 4.42
CA GLU A 451 8.71 18.98 3.41
C GLU A 451 9.72 17.88 3.74
N GLN A 452 10.02 17.64 5.02
CA GLN A 452 10.88 16.52 5.42
C GLN A 452 10.18 15.16 5.27
N GLY A 453 8.85 15.15 5.27
CA GLY A 453 8.04 13.94 5.08
C GLY A 453 8.22 13.25 3.72
N ARG A 454 8.89 13.89 2.76
CA ARG A 454 9.25 13.28 1.47
C ARG A 454 10.38 12.26 1.53
N TYR A 455 11.24 12.31 2.55
CA TYR A 455 12.45 11.48 2.62
C TYR A 455 12.14 10.09 3.19
N ARG A 456 12.52 9.03 2.46
CA ARG A 456 12.30 7.61 2.84
C ARG A 456 13.40 7.02 3.73
N ILE A 457 14.60 7.58 3.68
CA ILE A 457 15.79 7.06 4.38
C ILE A 457 16.42 8.21 5.15
N PHE A 458 16.91 7.94 6.36
CA PHE A 458 17.54 8.93 7.25
C PHE A 458 16.66 10.14 7.57
N LYS A 459 15.34 9.96 7.54
CA LYS A 459 14.37 11.03 7.84
C LYS A 459 14.67 11.75 9.17
N PRO A 460 14.94 11.06 10.30
CA PRO A 460 15.29 11.78 11.54
C PRO A 460 16.51 12.70 11.38
N LEU A 461 17.51 12.29 10.61
CA LEU A 461 18.70 13.09 10.34
C LEU A 461 18.38 14.30 9.45
N MET A 462 17.45 14.17 8.49
CA MET A 462 17.03 15.29 7.65
C MET A 462 16.38 16.41 8.45
N TYR A 463 15.62 16.09 9.50
CA TYR A 463 15.07 17.11 10.41
C TYR A 463 16.16 17.93 11.09
N VAL A 464 17.28 17.29 11.45
CA VAL A 464 18.44 17.99 12.04
C VAL A 464 19.16 18.85 11.00
N ILE A 465 19.50 18.27 9.84
CA ILE A 465 20.26 18.96 8.78
C ILE A 465 19.49 20.18 8.24
N LYS A 466 18.16 20.07 8.14
CA LYS A 466 17.30 21.13 7.60
C LYS A 466 16.75 22.08 8.66
N GLY A 467 17.17 21.94 9.92
CA GLY A 467 16.76 22.83 11.00
C GLY A 467 15.26 22.77 11.30
N ALA A 468 14.61 21.64 11.06
CA ALA A 468 13.19 21.43 11.39
C ALA A 468 12.95 21.13 12.87
N THR A 469 14.00 21.17 13.71
CA THR A 469 13.94 20.95 15.16
C THR A 469 14.95 21.82 15.89
N GLY A 470 14.70 22.07 17.18
CA GLY A 470 15.60 22.82 18.06
C GLY A 470 16.90 22.09 18.39
N MET A 471 17.92 22.85 18.83
CA MET A 471 19.29 22.37 19.08
C MET A 471 19.36 21.19 20.06
N MET A 472 18.57 21.23 21.14
CA MET A 472 18.53 20.15 22.13
C MET A 472 17.96 18.84 21.57
N GLN A 473 16.99 18.94 20.67
CA GLN A 473 16.38 17.78 20.01
C GLN A 473 17.38 17.14 19.03
N SER A 474 18.12 17.98 18.30
CA SER A 474 19.19 17.54 17.40
C SER A 474 20.33 16.84 18.13
N LEU A 475 20.79 17.38 19.26
CA LEU A 475 21.81 16.75 20.11
C LEU A 475 21.32 15.40 20.66
N GLY A 476 20.08 15.35 21.15
CA GLY A 476 19.47 14.11 21.61
C GLY A 476 19.41 13.04 20.52
N LEU A 477 19.06 13.42 19.28
CA LEU A 477 19.04 12.49 18.15
C LEU A 477 20.43 11.89 17.86
N ILE A 478 21.48 12.71 17.90
CA ILE A 478 22.86 12.24 17.69
C ILE A 478 23.22 11.20 18.76
N LEU A 479 22.93 11.49 20.04
CA LEU A 479 23.22 10.59 21.15
C LEU A 479 22.50 9.24 21.02
N VAL A 480 21.20 9.24 20.71
CA VAL A 480 20.45 7.99 20.52
C VAL A 480 20.82 7.23 19.24
N SER A 481 21.50 7.90 18.29
CA SER A 481 22.00 7.28 17.05
C SER A 481 23.36 6.60 17.23
N LEU A 482 24.14 6.94 18.27
CA LEU A 482 25.45 6.35 18.53
C LEU A 482 25.43 4.82 18.59
N PRO A 483 24.51 4.15 19.31
CA PRO A 483 24.47 2.69 19.37
C PRO A 483 24.23 2.05 18.00
N VAL A 484 23.41 2.67 17.15
CA VAL A 484 23.17 2.19 15.78
C VAL A 484 24.45 2.33 14.96
N MET A 485 25.11 3.48 15.01
CA MET A 485 26.37 3.72 14.28
C MET A 485 27.47 2.75 14.73
N LEU A 486 27.65 2.56 16.03
CA LEU A 486 28.60 1.61 16.59
C LEU A 486 28.31 0.17 16.14
N SER A 487 27.04 -0.23 16.10
CA SER A 487 26.66 -1.56 15.60
C SER A 487 26.99 -1.76 14.12
N LEU A 488 26.79 -0.74 13.28
CA LEU A 488 27.13 -0.81 11.86
C LEU A 488 28.65 -0.85 11.64
N VAL A 489 29.41 -0.07 12.41
CA VAL A 489 30.88 -0.09 12.39
C VAL A 489 31.40 -1.47 12.81
N LEU A 490 30.86 -2.05 13.87
CA LEU A 490 31.22 -3.40 14.31
C LEU A 490 30.92 -4.44 13.21
N ILE A 491 29.74 -4.37 12.58
CA ILE A 491 29.39 -5.26 11.46
C ILE A 491 30.37 -5.11 10.31
N PHE A 492 30.73 -3.87 9.95
CA PHE A 492 31.71 -3.61 8.91
C PHE A 492 33.07 -4.25 9.23
N PHE A 493 33.57 -4.09 10.46
CA PHE A 493 34.82 -4.72 10.89
C PHE A 493 34.76 -6.24 10.88
N LEU A 494 33.65 -6.84 11.33
CA LEU A 494 33.46 -8.30 11.29
C LEU A 494 33.43 -8.84 9.85
N VAL A 495 32.73 -8.14 8.94
CA VAL A 495 32.69 -8.50 7.52
C VAL A 495 34.08 -8.35 6.90
N HIS A 496 34.80 -7.27 7.21
CA HIS A 496 36.17 -7.06 6.77
C HIS A 496 37.10 -8.17 7.23
N TYR A 497 37.11 -8.47 8.53
CA TYR A 497 37.92 -9.54 9.12
C TYR A 497 37.63 -10.90 8.47
N PHE A 498 36.35 -11.20 8.22
CA PHE A 498 35.95 -12.43 7.55
C PHE A 498 36.46 -12.49 6.10
N LEU A 499 36.29 -11.42 5.33
CA LEU A 499 36.73 -11.36 3.93
C LEU A 499 38.26 -11.43 3.80
N GLU A 500 38.99 -10.78 4.70
CA GLU A 500 40.44 -10.85 4.73
C GLU A 500 40.93 -12.24 5.15
N SER A 501 40.38 -12.82 6.22
CA SER A 501 40.83 -14.11 6.74
C SER A 501 40.46 -15.31 5.86
N MET A 502 39.30 -15.28 5.21
CA MET A 502 38.77 -16.43 4.47
C MET A 502 38.95 -16.32 2.96
N LEU A 503 39.02 -15.11 2.42
CA LEU A 503 39.06 -14.87 0.97
C LEU A 503 40.28 -14.04 0.53
N ASP A 504 41.15 -13.63 1.46
CA ASP A 504 42.29 -12.74 1.20
C ASP A 504 41.88 -11.40 0.54
N ILE A 505 40.66 -10.95 0.81
CA ILE A 505 40.09 -9.71 0.25
C ILE A 505 40.19 -8.60 1.30
N ASN A 506 41.13 -7.67 1.11
CA ASN A 506 41.25 -6.48 1.95
C ASN A 506 40.35 -5.34 1.45
N ILE A 507 39.17 -5.20 2.06
CA ILE A 507 38.16 -4.18 1.71
C ILE A 507 38.71 -2.75 1.84
N TRP A 508 39.49 -2.45 2.89
CA TRP A 508 40.05 -1.12 3.10
C TRP A 508 40.96 -0.70 1.95
N LYS A 509 41.86 -1.59 1.52
CA LYS A 509 42.74 -1.37 0.38
C LYS A 509 41.94 -1.15 -0.91
N ILE A 510 40.87 -1.93 -1.14
CA ILE A 510 39.99 -1.78 -2.31
C ILE A 510 39.27 -0.42 -2.32
N ILE A 511 38.77 0.07 -1.18
CA ILE A 511 38.03 1.33 -1.13
C ILE A 511 38.96 2.55 -1.17
N SER A 512 40.16 2.45 -0.58
CA SER A 512 41.09 3.57 -0.44
C SER A 512 42.06 3.75 -1.61
N ASP A 513 42.37 2.69 -2.37
CA ASP A 513 43.31 2.75 -3.48
C ASP A 513 42.61 2.42 -4.82
N PRO A 514 42.51 3.39 -5.75
CA PRO A 514 41.92 3.18 -7.08
C PRO A 514 42.58 2.05 -7.87
N LYS A 515 43.89 1.82 -7.70
CA LYS A 515 44.60 0.73 -8.41
C LYS A 515 44.18 -0.63 -7.87
N SER A 516 44.07 -0.78 -6.56
CA SER A 516 43.56 -1.99 -5.92
C SER A 516 42.09 -2.26 -6.26
N PHE A 517 41.24 -1.24 -6.39
CA PHE A 517 39.88 -1.40 -6.91
C PHE A 517 39.86 -1.90 -8.35
N GLN A 518 40.69 -1.31 -9.22
CA GLN A 518 40.82 -1.74 -10.61
C GLN A 518 41.33 -3.17 -10.70
N GLN A 519 42.36 -3.54 -9.93
CA GLN A 519 42.89 -4.89 -9.88
C GLN A 519 41.83 -5.89 -9.41
N PHE A 520 41.11 -5.58 -8.33
CA PHE A 520 40.00 -6.41 -7.85
C PHE A 520 38.91 -6.61 -8.92
N MET A 521 38.52 -5.53 -9.61
CA MET A 521 37.56 -5.61 -10.72
C MET A 521 38.12 -6.41 -11.90
N PHE A 522 39.43 -6.34 -12.16
CA PHE A 522 40.11 -7.09 -13.21
C PHE A 522 40.23 -8.57 -12.87
N ASP A 523 40.50 -8.92 -11.62
CA ASP A 523 40.54 -10.30 -11.12
C ASP A 523 39.12 -10.92 -11.11
N MET A 524 38.11 -10.09 -10.86
CA MET A 524 36.69 -10.46 -10.96
C MET A 524 36.18 -10.54 -12.40
N ALA A 525 36.81 -9.84 -13.35
CA ALA A 525 36.36 -9.75 -14.73
C ALA A 525 36.34 -11.12 -15.43
N PRO A 526 37.37 -11.99 -15.36
CA PRO A 526 37.33 -13.33 -15.94
C PRO A 526 36.16 -14.16 -15.41
N ALA A 527 35.84 -14.08 -14.12
CA ALA A 527 34.71 -14.79 -13.53
C ALA A 527 33.36 -14.23 -14.05
N LEU A 528 33.24 -12.91 -14.17
CA LEU A 528 32.06 -12.24 -14.73
C LEU A 528 31.89 -12.51 -16.23
N TYR A 529 32.98 -12.48 -17.00
CA TYR A 529 32.99 -12.79 -18.44
C TYR A 529 32.74 -14.27 -18.69
N LEU A 530 33.34 -15.18 -17.93
CA LEU A 530 33.05 -16.61 -18.01
C LEU A 530 31.58 -16.87 -17.69
N PHE A 531 31.04 -16.22 -16.67
CA PHE A 531 29.62 -16.29 -16.36
C PHE A 531 28.74 -15.76 -17.51
N LEU A 532 29.09 -14.62 -18.11
CA LEU A 532 28.38 -14.04 -19.24
C LEU A 532 28.46 -14.94 -20.48
N VAL A 533 29.63 -15.48 -20.80
CA VAL A 533 29.87 -16.43 -21.91
C VAL A 533 29.07 -17.70 -21.69
N VAL A 534 29.04 -18.25 -20.48
CA VAL A 534 28.20 -19.42 -20.14
C VAL A 534 26.72 -19.09 -20.32
N VAL A 535 26.26 -17.90 -19.93
CA VAL A 535 24.87 -17.46 -20.14
C VAL A 535 24.54 -17.29 -21.63
N ILE A 536 25.45 -16.72 -22.43
CA ILE A 536 25.27 -16.51 -23.86
C ILE A 536 25.28 -17.85 -24.61
N LEU A 537 26.27 -18.71 -24.35
CA LEU A 537 26.34 -20.07 -24.90
C LEU A 537 25.12 -20.89 -24.50
N SER A 538 24.61 -20.73 -23.27
CA SER A 538 23.35 -21.34 -22.83
C SER A 538 22.14 -20.88 -23.64
N LYS A 539 22.04 -19.58 -23.96
CA LYS A 539 20.94 -19.06 -24.80
C LYS A 539 21.05 -19.48 -26.27
N ILE A 540 22.27 -19.58 -26.79
CA ILE A 540 22.53 -20.03 -28.16
C ILE A 540 22.23 -21.53 -28.29
N ALA A 541 22.61 -22.33 -27.29
CA ALA A 541 22.29 -23.76 -27.23
C ALA A 541 20.77 -24.02 -27.15
N ASP A 542 20.03 -23.22 -26.37
CA ASP A 542 18.55 -23.26 -26.31
C ASP A 542 17.89 -22.92 -27.67
N LEU A 543 18.52 -22.05 -28.45
CA LEU A 543 18.03 -21.66 -29.79
C LEU A 543 18.31 -22.74 -30.86
N LEU A 544 19.44 -23.46 -30.73
CA LEU A 544 19.90 -24.45 -31.72
C LEU A 544 19.30 -25.84 -31.52
N LEU A 545 18.97 -26.24 -30.28
CA LEU A 545 18.64 -27.64 -29.93
C LEU A 545 17.15 -27.90 -29.69
N LYS A 546 16.23 -27.39 -30.54
CA LYS A 546 14.76 -27.60 -30.42
C LYS A 546 14.38 -28.99 -29.84
N GLY A 547 14.10 -29.05 -28.53
CA GLY A 547 13.73 -30.25 -27.74
C GLY A 547 14.96 -31.07 -27.27
N THR A 548 15.34 -31.09 -25.99
CA THR A 548 14.66 -31.88 -24.93
C THR A 548 15.00 -31.43 -23.48
N GLY A 549 15.76 -30.34 -23.27
CA GLY A 549 15.87 -29.59 -22.00
C GLY A 549 16.38 -30.30 -20.72
N LYS A 550 16.49 -31.63 -20.69
CA LYS A 550 16.79 -32.40 -19.47
C LYS A 550 18.25 -32.25 -19.00
N TRP A 551 19.22 -32.32 -19.91
CA TRP A 551 20.64 -32.17 -19.58
C TRP A 551 21.03 -30.72 -19.23
N ILE A 552 20.42 -29.74 -19.89
CA ILE A 552 20.57 -28.30 -19.61
C ILE A 552 20.11 -27.97 -18.18
N THR A 553 19.00 -28.56 -17.74
CA THR A 553 18.48 -28.38 -16.37
C THR A 553 19.39 -29.00 -15.33
N ILE A 554 20.04 -30.13 -15.64
CA ILE A 554 20.96 -30.84 -14.73
C ILE A 554 22.27 -30.06 -14.59
N PHE A 555 22.89 -29.63 -15.70
CA PHE A 555 24.14 -28.87 -15.67
C PHE A 555 23.95 -27.47 -15.04
N TYR A 556 22.85 -26.78 -15.38
CA TYR A 556 22.45 -25.53 -14.71
C TYR A 556 22.16 -25.74 -13.22
N LYS A 557 21.56 -26.86 -12.81
CA LYS A 557 21.38 -27.19 -11.37
C LYS A 557 22.72 -27.42 -10.68
N ILE A 558 23.66 -28.12 -11.30
CA ILE A 558 24.97 -28.45 -10.74
C ILE A 558 25.82 -27.18 -10.58
N LEU A 559 25.93 -26.33 -11.61
CA LEU A 559 26.73 -25.10 -11.54
C LEU A 559 26.10 -24.04 -10.61
N LYS A 560 24.77 -23.96 -10.62
CA LYS A 560 24.02 -23.00 -9.78
C LYS A 560 23.90 -23.48 -8.34
N SER A 561 24.13 -24.76 -8.03
CA SER A 561 23.95 -25.32 -6.68
C SER A 561 24.92 -24.72 -5.65
N PRO A 562 26.25 -24.74 -5.86
CA PRO A 562 27.22 -24.18 -4.91
C PRO A 562 27.05 -22.66 -4.77
N MET A 563 26.87 -21.95 -5.89
CA MET A 563 26.72 -20.49 -5.86
C MET A 563 25.37 -20.06 -5.26
N LYS A 564 24.25 -20.76 -5.52
CA LYS A 564 22.97 -20.57 -4.80
C LYS A 564 23.07 -20.96 -3.34
N PHE A 565 23.88 -21.96 -3.01
CA PHE A 565 24.09 -22.37 -1.64
C PHE A 565 24.84 -21.29 -0.88
N ILE A 566 25.95 -20.77 -1.41
CA ILE A 566 26.73 -19.68 -0.81
C ILE A 566 25.92 -18.38 -0.79
N THR A 567 25.39 -17.92 -1.94
CA THR A 567 24.54 -16.72 -1.96
C THR A 567 23.28 -16.90 -1.10
N GLY A 568 22.70 -18.10 -1.05
CA GLY A 568 21.58 -18.44 -0.18
C GLY A 568 21.96 -18.40 1.30
N LEU A 569 23.13 -18.91 1.68
CA LEU A 569 23.65 -18.86 3.04
C LEU A 569 23.83 -17.40 3.49
N PHE A 570 24.48 -16.57 2.68
CA PHE A 570 24.68 -15.17 3.04
C PHE A 570 23.38 -14.36 3.01
N THR A 571 22.62 -14.41 1.93
CA THR A 571 21.42 -13.58 1.75
C THR A 571 20.21 -14.05 2.55
N ARG A 572 20.15 -15.34 2.93
CA ARG A 572 18.99 -15.92 3.62
C ARG A 572 19.25 -16.33 5.06
N LEU A 573 20.51 -16.53 5.49
CA LEU A 573 20.85 -16.89 6.86
C LEU A 573 21.68 -15.80 7.55
N ILE A 574 22.86 -15.48 7.02
CA ILE A 574 23.85 -14.63 7.69
C ILE A 574 23.42 -13.16 7.71
N PHE A 575 23.17 -12.54 6.56
CA PHE A 575 22.79 -11.12 6.50
C PHE A 575 21.52 -10.81 7.30
N PRO A 576 20.45 -11.61 7.24
CA PRO A 576 19.26 -11.29 8.02
C PRO A 576 19.44 -11.44 9.53
N LEU A 577 20.39 -12.24 10.01
CA LEU A 577 20.78 -12.30 11.43
C LEU A 577 21.57 -11.05 11.82
N ILE A 578 22.61 -10.73 11.05
CA ILE A 578 23.53 -9.62 11.33
C ILE A 578 22.82 -8.27 11.28
N PHE A 579 22.03 -8.01 10.23
CA PHE A 579 21.38 -6.72 10.04
C PHE A 579 20.11 -6.55 10.89
N ALA A 580 19.58 -7.60 11.52
CA ALA A 580 18.47 -7.45 12.47
C ALA A 580 18.88 -6.65 13.70
N ILE A 581 20.14 -6.76 14.16
CA ILE A 581 20.61 -6.11 15.39
C ILE A 581 20.56 -4.57 15.28
N PRO A 582 21.20 -3.91 14.28
CA PRO A 582 21.08 -2.45 14.10
C PRO A 582 19.63 -1.98 13.96
N ILE A 583 18.77 -2.78 13.31
CA ILE A 583 17.36 -2.46 13.11
C ILE A 583 16.59 -2.49 14.44
N ILE A 584 16.83 -3.49 15.28
CA ILE A 584 16.24 -3.58 16.63
C ILE A 584 16.71 -2.39 17.47
N ILE A 585 18.00 -2.05 17.44
CA ILE A 585 18.54 -0.90 18.18
C ILE A 585 17.86 0.37 17.69
N TYR A 586 17.79 0.60 16.37
CA TYR A 586 17.13 1.76 15.76
C TYR A 586 15.67 1.91 16.22
N LEU A 587 14.90 0.82 16.21
CA LEU A 587 13.50 0.79 16.64
C LEU A 587 13.31 1.17 18.11
N HIS A 588 14.26 0.84 18.99
CA HIS A 588 14.15 1.11 20.43
C HIS A 588 14.77 2.45 20.85
N THR A 589 15.59 3.06 19.99
CA THR A 589 16.35 4.29 20.26
C THR A 589 15.89 5.43 19.34
N VAL A 590 16.45 5.52 18.13
CA VAL A 590 16.27 6.60 17.16
C VAL A 590 14.81 6.80 16.78
N ASP A 591 14.12 5.74 16.35
CA ASP A 591 12.72 5.84 15.90
C ASP A 591 11.79 6.31 17.04
N ARG A 592 12.01 5.76 18.24
CA ARG A 592 11.23 6.09 19.43
C ARG A 592 11.45 7.54 19.87
N TYR A 593 12.70 8.01 19.82
CA TYR A 593 13.05 9.40 20.11
C TYR A 593 12.43 10.35 19.09
N PHE A 594 12.60 10.04 17.80
CA PHE A 594 12.06 10.82 16.69
C PHE A 594 10.54 11.02 16.83
N ILE A 595 9.79 9.93 17.03
CA ILE A 595 8.33 10.01 17.20
C ILE A 595 7.93 10.77 18.48
N ARG A 596 8.62 10.57 19.61
CA ARG A 596 8.21 11.18 20.88
C ARG A 596 8.55 12.66 21.02
N THR A 597 9.63 13.10 20.38
CA THR A 597 10.27 14.39 20.69
C THR A 597 10.32 15.33 19.49
N MET A 598 10.41 14.80 18.28
CA MET A 598 10.52 15.59 17.04
C MET A 598 9.26 15.54 16.19
N GLY A 599 8.34 14.63 16.50
CA GLY A 599 7.13 14.37 15.72
C GLY A 599 5.83 14.88 16.33
N LYS A 600 5.89 15.72 17.36
CA LYS A 600 4.73 16.29 18.04
C LYS A 600 4.45 17.70 17.56
#